data_AF-A0A815K5L0-F1
#
_entry.id   AF-A0A815K5L0-F1
#
_cell.length_a   1.000
_cell.length_b   1.000
_cell.length_c   1.000
_cell.angle_alpha   90.00
_cell.angle_beta   90.00
_cell.angle_gamma   90.00
#
_symmetry.space_group_name_H-M   'P 1'
#
loop_
_entity.id
_entity.type
_entity.pdbx_description
1 polymer ?
#
loop_
_entity_poly.entity_id
_entity_poly.type
_entity_poly.pdbx_seq_one_letter_code
_entity_poly.pdbx_strand_id
1 'polypeptide(L)'
;MSQNYQRKQVQSDRRKSTTLPIFILEQEENNNNRRLSLCPNNQRRLSTISQLYLPNGNDYHPQQHIPATGIENQQTTFLITTDDNNNDNDNDNDNDNDNDNNLQIERRLSIVPSFYSNSNQYEQDNLNKYKKRILFIIEPIITGILLFPILVLFWETGWNLTLIFLNILNQFAPNLHLDEITQEDFESYTWQSLLFPYLVVQFLLLVFYIFQDIIYNYFKYKIWIIKTILLKIHIFIVATIYILQWEMVWTIWDQFTPHEWYFEFTLSLASLFALIVFIGHLSDLVCSPFLFSYDSIEYCIHFGCPLLTRQMKPWKINLINFILYEILISNLSIITWRGFYHFLDSYFYPNNLTMSAGLCILIGYIIYFPLMYFQTYLEELNIKYDFWTFISINFPQFYRNIRHLLAFLSCVFVWRGYWLLYDEYIYIYDDYYKTYLVFYIVSFLFLSIIQTASSVNGPLSNMDDENNFFPLYPHCYLSIVQRKFSQLKFFKEKIQEEDTKL
;
A
#
# COMPACT_ATOMS: atom_id res chain seq x y z
N MET A 1 38.61 42.89 0.92
CA MET A 1 37.68 43.98 0.57
C MET A 1 36.27 43.45 0.75
N SER A 2 35.65 43.83 1.86
CA SER A 2 34.29 43.46 2.28
C SER A 2 33.24 44.23 1.48
N GLN A 3 32.23 43.55 0.95
CA GLN A 3 31.02 44.20 0.42
C GLN A 3 29.77 43.80 1.21
N ASN A 4 28.95 44.82 1.46
CA ASN A 4 28.01 44.90 2.56
C ASN A 4 26.64 44.33 2.19
N TYR A 5 26.05 43.64 3.16
CA TYR A 5 24.62 43.43 3.32
C TYR A 5 23.87 44.77 3.45
N GLN A 6 22.78 44.95 2.70
CA GLN A 6 21.75 45.94 3.03
C GLN A 6 20.38 45.27 3.15
N ARG A 7 19.92 45.23 4.41
CA ARG A 7 18.55 44.93 4.85
C ARG A 7 17.67 46.17 4.61
N LYS A 8 16.49 46.01 4.03
CA LYS A 8 15.41 47.00 4.12
C LYS A 8 14.21 46.37 4.82
N GLN A 9 13.92 46.87 6.03
CA GLN A 9 12.64 46.75 6.70
C GLN A 9 11.72 47.87 6.20
N VAL A 10 10.47 47.56 5.88
CA VAL A 10 9.36 48.52 5.92
C VAL A 10 8.16 47.82 6.56
N GLN A 11 7.58 48.49 7.55
CA GLN A 11 6.54 48.06 8.45
C GLN A 11 5.19 48.64 8.01
N SER A 12 4.13 47.84 8.17
CA SER A 12 2.70 48.15 8.46
C SER A 12 1.99 49.36 7.81
N ASP A 13 0.85 49.13 7.13
CA ASP A 13 -0.47 49.33 7.77
C ASP A 13 -1.72 48.92 6.94
N ARG A 14 -2.67 48.32 7.68
CA ARG A 14 -4.15 48.23 7.61
C ARG A 14 -4.97 48.30 6.28
N ARG A 15 -5.72 47.19 6.10
CA ARG A 15 -7.17 47.01 5.77
C ARG A 15 -7.86 47.98 4.79
N LYS A 16 -8.49 47.40 3.75
CA LYS A 16 -9.90 47.65 3.38
C LYS A 16 -10.52 46.43 2.70
N SER A 17 -11.75 46.15 3.10
CA SER A 17 -12.65 45.05 2.74
C SER A 17 -13.25 45.19 1.34
N THR A 18 -13.48 44.07 0.67
CA THR A 18 -14.38 43.96 -0.47
C THR A 18 -15.37 42.82 -0.25
N THR A 19 -16.61 43.22 -0.01
CA THR A 19 -17.82 42.41 0.07
C THR A 19 -18.33 42.10 -1.35
N LEU A 20 -18.70 40.85 -1.63
CA LEU A 20 -19.45 40.43 -2.82
C LEU A 20 -20.81 39.84 -2.39
N PRO A 21 -21.85 39.97 -3.24
CA PRO A 21 -23.25 39.96 -2.80
C PRO A 21 -23.85 38.55 -2.71
N ILE A 22 -24.72 38.41 -1.72
CA ILE A 22 -25.63 37.28 -1.51
C ILE A 22 -26.86 37.49 -2.40
N PHE A 23 -27.14 36.52 -3.27
CA PHE A 23 -28.42 36.44 -3.98
C PHE A 23 -29.48 35.87 -3.03
N ILE A 24 -30.51 36.67 -2.77
CA ILE A 24 -31.73 36.29 -2.06
C ILE A 24 -32.75 35.92 -3.13
N LEU A 25 -33.28 34.69 -3.06
CA LEU A 25 -34.49 34.29 -3.77
C LEU A 25 -35.65 34.34 -2.77
N GLU A 26 -36.51 35.34 -2.95
CA GLU A 26 -37.86 35.39 -2.41
C GLU A 26 -38.72 34.30 -3.06
N GLN A 27 -39.50 33.58 -2.25
CA GLN A 27 -40.75 32.99 -2.72
C GLN A 27 -41.79 32.95 -1.59
N GLU A 28 -42.70 33.93 -1.71
CA GLU A 28 -44.14 33.98 -1.40
C GLU A 28 -44.72 33.21 -0.21
N GLU A 29 -45.22 34.00 0.74
CA GLU A 29 -46.27 33.66 1.70
C GLU A 29 -47.62 33.43 0.99
N ASN A 30 -48.37 32.40 1.44
CA ASN A 30 -49.82 32.54 1.55
C ASN A 30 -50.47 31.55 2.54
N ASN A 31 -51.20 32.16 3.49
CA ASN A 31 -52.41 31.71 4.22
C ASN A 31 -52.39 30.62 5.30
N ASN A 32 -52.38 31.10 6.56
CA ASN A 32 -53.45 31.01 7.58
C ASN A 32 -54.32 29.74 7.66
N ASN A 33 -54.12 28.89 8.69
CA ASN A 33 -55.06 28.75 9.82
C ASN A 33 -54.69 27.62 10.82
N ARG A 34 -54.84 27.96 12.11
CA ARG A 34 -55.25 27.13 13.27
C ARG A 34 -54.25 26.21 14.02
N ARG A 35 -54.15 26.60 15.30
CA ARG A 35 -54.18 25.79 16.55
C ARG A 35 -52.87 25.16 17.06
N LEU A 36 -52.37 25.85 18.08
CA LEU A 36 -51.70 25.36 19.29
C LEU A 36 -51.99 23.88 19.64
N SER A 37 -50.93 23.08 19.62
CA SER A 37 -50.69 21.98 20.56
C SER A 37 -49.18 21.78 20.67
N LEU A 38 -48.65 21.95 21.88
CA LEU A 38 -47.25 21.74 22.24
C LEU A 38 -46.88 20.24 22.22
N CYS A 39 -45.62 19.97 21.87
CA CYS A 39 -44.92 18.67 21.72
C CYS A 39 -45.24 17.90 20.42
N PRO A 40 -44.24 17.35 19.69
CA PRO A 40 -43.29 16.37 20.26
C PRO A 40 -41.86 16.30 19.65
N ASN A 41 -41.04 15.47 20.29
CA ASN A 41 -39.99 14.60 19.74
C ASN A 41 -39.10 15.09 18.58
N ASN A 42 -37.82 15.29 18.91
CA ASN A 42 -36.71 15.29 17.97
C ASN A 42 -36.58 13.93 17.26
N GLN A 43 -37.29 13.75 16.15
CA GLN A 43 -36.90 12.80 15.10
C GLN A 43 -36.24 13.60 13.98
N ARG A 44 -34.90 13.52 13.88
CA ARG A 44 -34.17 14.00 12.72
C ARG A 44 -34.56 13.13 11.52
N ARG A 45 -35.36 13.69 10.60
CA ARG A 45 -35.51 13.16 9.25
C ARG A 45 -34.18 13.29 8.52
N LEU A 46 -33.47 12.18 8.35
CA LEU A 46 -32.44 12.05 7.33
C LEU A 46 -33.14 12.05 5.97
N SER A 47 -32.82 13.04 5.15
CA SER A 47 -33.21 13.09 3.74
C SER A 47 -32.54 11.93 3.02
N THR A 48 -33.34 10.96 2.60
CA THR A 48 -32.94 9.92 1.66
C THR A 48 -32.71 10.61 0.31
N ILE A 49 -31.46 10.89 -0.02
CA ILE A 49 -31.08 11.20 -1.40
C ILE A 49 -31.16 9.88 -2.16
N SER A 50 -32.14 9.81 -3.04
CA SER A 50 -32.39 8.72 -3.97
C SER A 50 -31.17 8.49 -4.86
N GLN A 51 -30.54 7.32 -4.72
CA GLN A 51 -29.63 6.82 -5.74
C GLN A 51 -30.46 6.39 -6.96
N LEU A 52 -30.29 7.14 -8.05
CA LEU A 52 -30.88 6.86 -9.34
C LEU A 52 -30.17 5.68 -10.03
N TYR A 53 -30.98 4.65 -10.34
CA TYR A 53 -30.87 3.66 -11.42
C TYR A 53 -29.64 2.73 -11.53
N LEU A 54 -29.88 1.44 -11.25
CA LEU A 54 -29.33 0.31 -12.01
C LEU A 54 -30.51 -0.49 -12.59
N PRO A 55 -30.60 -0.71 -13.92
CA PRO A 55 -31.58 -1.63 -14.46
C PRO A 55 -31.08 -3.08 -14.35
N ASN A 56 -31.99 -3.94 -13.89
CA ASN A 56 -31.90 -5.39 -13.85
C ASN A 56 -31.72 -6.01 -15.24
N GLY A 57 -31.02 -7.16 -15.29
CA GLY A 57 -31.36 -8.24 -16.22
C GLY A 57 -30.21 -8.88 -17.00
N ASN A 58 -29.86 -10.09 -16.55
CA ASN A 58 -29.42 -11.27 -17.32
C ASN A 58 -27.91 -11.49 -17.60
N ASP A 59 -27.40 -12.50 -16.87
CA ASP A 59 -26.50 -13.59 -17.28
C ASP A 59 -25.22 -13.29 -18.06
N TYR A 60 -24.08 -13.34 -17.34
CA TYR A 60 -22.95 -14.27 -17.57
C TYR A 60 -21.84 -14.04 -16.51
N HIS A 61 -21.51 -15.05 -15.70
CA HIS A 61 -20.24 -15.14 -14.97
C HIS A 61 -19.34 -16.10 -15.76
N PRO A 62 -18.16 -15.68 -16.27
CA PRO A 62 -16.95 -15.63 -15.44
C PRO A 62 -15.96 -14.50 -15.79
N GLN A 63 -15.57 -13.75 -14.77
CA GLN A 63 -14.20 -13.31 -14.43
C GLN A 63 -14.38 -12.27 -13.31
N GLN A 64 -14.32 -12.74 -12.06
CA GLN A 64 -14.07 -11.84 -10.92
C GLN A 64 -12.59 -11.44 -10.98
N HIS A 65 -12.21 -10.64 -11.97
CA HIS A 65 -11.04 -9.80 -11.84
C HIS A 65 -11.49 -8.56 -11.08
N ILE A 66 -11.40 -8.63 -9.76
CA ILE A 66 -11.28 -7.43 -8.94
C ILE A 66 -9.85 -6.96 -9.17
N PRO A 67 -9.60 -5.84 -9.87
CA PRO A 67 -8.25 -5.36 -10.06
C PRO A 67 -7.69 -4.86 -8.73
N ALA A 68 -6.43 -5.20 -8.46
CA ALA A 68 -5.65 -4.58 -7.41
C ALA A 68 -5.25 -3.17 -7.83
N THR A 69 -5.83 -2.17 -7.17
CA THR A 69 -5.17 -0.90 -6.83
C THR A 69 -6.12 -0.08 -5.97
N GLY A 70 -5.59 0.40 -4.85
CA GLY A 70 -6.36 0.80 -3.68
C GLY A 70 -6.52 -0.40 -2.76
N ILE A 71 -5.77 -0.39 -1.66
CA ILE A 71 -5.90 -1.33 -0.53
C ILE A 71 -7.37 -1.66 -0.18
N GLU A 72 -8.31 -0.75 -0.40
CA GLU A 72 -9.61 -0.76 0.28
C GLU A 72 -10.84 -1.00 -0.63
N ASN A 73 -10.70 -1.45 -1.87
CA ASN A 73 -11.88 -1.69 -2.74
C ASN A 73 -12.75 -2.91 -2.32
N GLN A 74 -12.52 -3.52 -1.16
CA GLN A 74 -13.32 -4.62 -0.61
C GLN A 74 -14.09 -4.28 0.68
N GLN A 75 -14.50 -3.04 0.92
CA GLN A 75 -15.48 -2.78 1.99
C GLN A 75 -16.90 -2.95 1.44
N THR A 76 -17.47 -4.14 1.67
CA THR A 76 -18.91 -4.36 1.69
C THR A 76 -19.55 -3.34 2.62
N THR A 77 -20.42 -2.49 2.09
CA THR A 77 -21.30 -1.63 2.86
C THR A 77 -22.01 -2.47 3.92
N PHE A 78 -21.69 -2.26 5.20
CA PHE A 78 -22.46 -2.83 6.30
C PHE A 78 -23.84 -2.17 6.29
N LEU A 79 -24.75 -2.72 5.49
CA LEU A 79 -26.18 -2.51 5.67
C LEU A 79 -26.58 -3.28 6.93
N ILE A 80 -26.55 -2.58 8.06
CA ILE A 80 -27.21 -3.03 9.29
C ILE A 80 -28.71 -3.02 8.98
N THR A 81 -29.26 -4.19 8.64
CA THR A 81 -30.70 -4.41 8.78
C THR A 81 -30.98 -4.57 10.26
N THR A 82 -31.48 -3.51 10.89
CA THR A 82 -32.12 -3.62 12.20
C THR A 82 -33.40 -4.45 12.03
N ASP A 83 -33.33 -5.73 12.41
CA ASP A 83 -34.52 -6.54 12.67
C ASP A 83 -35.20 -6.00 13.94
N ASP A 84 -36.12 -5.07 13.76
CA ASP A 84 -37.04 -4.62 14.80
C ASP A 84 -38.10 -5.72 15.04
N ASN A 85 -37.72 -6.75 15.82
CA ASN A 85 -38.67 -7.65 16.47
C ASN A 85 -39.16 -7.00 17.78
N ASN A 86 -40.08 -6.03 17.66
CA ASN A 86 -40.90 -5.60 18.79
C ASN A 86 -42.10 -6.54 18.95
N ASN A 87 -41.98 -7.44 19.93
CA ASN A 87 -43.10 -8.10 20.58
C ASN A 87 -43.79 -7.10 21.50
N ASP A 88 -44.84 -6.44 21.01
CA ASP A 88 -45.84 -5.81 21.86
C ASP A 88 -47.04 -6.74 21.98
N ASN A 89 -47.07 -7.49 23.07
CA ASN A 89 -48.28 -8.07 23.63
C ASN A 89 -49.02 -6.94 24.33
N ASP A 90 -50.13 -6.48 23.76
CA ASP A 90 -51.20 -5.89 24.56
C ASP A 90 -52.55 -6.43 24.09
N ASN A 91 -53.20 -7.09 25.04
CA ASN A 91 -54.58 -7.52 24.97
C ASN A 91 -55.46 -6.27 25.02
N ASP A 92 -56.43 -6.16 24.11
CA ASP A 92 -57.74 -5.66 24.50
C ASP A 92 -58.82 -6.23 23.59
N ASN A 93 -59.89 -6.67 24.25
CA ASN A 93 -61.12 -7.19 23.68
C ASN A 93 -61.86 -6.07 22.94
N ASP A 94 -62.41 -6.38 21.76
CA ASP A 94 -63.81 -6.04 21.48
C ASP A 94 -64.34 -6.82 20.27
N ASN A 95 -65.62 -7.18 20.38
CA ASN A 95 -66.41 -7.91 19.41
C ASN A 95 -66.62 -7.08 18.13
N ASP A 96 -66.59 -7.73 16.95
CA ASP A 96 -67.76 -7.79 16.07
C ASP A 96 -67.54 -8.73 14.87
N ASN A 97 -68.66 -9.29 14.43
CA ASN A 97 -68.80 -10.26 13.35
C ASN A 97 -68.33 -9.72 12.00
N ASP A 98 -67.70 -10.55 11.16
CA ASP A 98 -68.33 -11.04 9.92
C ASP A 98 -67.44 -12.01 9.14
N ASN A 99 -68.13 -12.85 8.37
CA ASN A 99 -67.66 -13.93 7.52
C ASN A 99 -66.52 -13.53 6.56
N ASP A 100 -65.53 -14.40 6.36
CA ASP A 100 -65.39 -15.18 5.12
C ASP A 100 -64.04 -15.93 5.00
N ASN A 101 -64.16 -17.22 4.67
CA ASN A 101 -63.36 -18.02 3.75
C ASN A 101 -61.82 -18.14 3.90
N ASN A 102 -61.42 -19.37 4.24
CA ASN A 102 -60.36 -20.16 3.62
C ASN A 102 -58.95 -19.52 3.50
N LEU A 103 -58.04 -19.94 4.39
CA LEU A 103 -56.81 -20.64 3.99
C LEU A 103 -56.12 -21.21 5.25
N GLN A 104 -56.18 -22.53 5.41
CA GLN A 104 -55.36 -23.24 6.40
C GLN A 104 -53.90 -23.17 5.96
N ILE A 105 -53.14 -22.23 6.53
CA ILE A 105 -51.68 -22.26 6.49
C ILE A 105 -51.25 -23.19 7.62
N GLU A 106 -50.92 -24.44 7.27
CA GLU A 106 -50.15 -25.35 8.12
C GLU A 106 -48.86 -24.64 8.57
N ARG A 107 -48.83 -24.15 9.81
CA ARG A 107 -47.58 -23.83 10.49
C ARG A 107 -46.86 -25.16 10.75
N ARG A 108 -46.02 -25.58 9.81
CA ARG A 108 -44.94 -26.51 10.10
C ARG A 108 -44.01 -25.83 11.08
N LEU A 109 -44.18 -26.12 12.37
CA LEU A 109 -43.13 -25.97 13.37
C LEU A 109 -41.96 -26.81 12.88
N SER A 110 -41.01 -26.18 12.19
CA SER A 110 -39.70 -26.74 11.96
C SER A 110 -39.06 -26.91 13.33
N ILE A 111 -39.16 -28.14 13.85
CA ILE A 111 -38.31 -28.62 14.93
C ILE A 111 -36.89 -28.44 14.41
N VAL A 112 -36.24 -27.36 14.85
CA VAL A 112 -34.80 -27.16 14.67
C VAL A 112 -34.16 -28.36 15.35
N PRO A 113 -33.53 -29.29 14.62
CA PRO A 113 -32.78 -30.34 15.28
C PRO A 113 -31.72 -29.63 16.10
N SER A 114 -31.71 -29.87 17.41
CA SER A 114 -30.61 -29.47 18.26
C SER A 114 -29.36 -30.13 17.69
N PHE A 115 -28.58 -29.35 16.95
CA PHE A 115 -27.24 -29.73 16.55
C PHE A 115 -26.48 -29.96 17.85
N TYR A 116 -26.29 -31.22 18.22
CA TYR A 116 -25.16 -31.63 19.04
C TYR A 116 -23.93 -31.20 18.25
N SER A 117 -23.43 -29.99 18.52
CA SER A 117 -22.12 -29.58 18.05
C SER A 117 -21.14 -30.59 18.64
N ASN A 118 -20.56 -31.40 17.77
CA ASN A 118 -19.50 -32.32 18.15
C ASN A 118 -18.47 -31.52 18.93
N SER A 119 -18.12 -31.97 20.14
CA SER A 119 -17.05 -31.37 20.97
C SER A 119 -15.77 -31.15 20.17
N ASN A 120 -15.52 -32.01 19.19
CA ASN A 120 -14.40 -31.93 18.25
C ASN A 120 -14.43 -30.68 17.36
N GLN A 121 -15.62 -30.19 16.97
CA GLN A 121 -15.76 -28.99 16.14
C GLN A 121 -15.46 -27.71 16.95
N TYR A 122 -15.91 -27.65 18.20
CA TYR A 122 -15.62 -26.54 19.11
C TYR A 122 -14.13 -26.45 19.48
N GLU A 123 -13.46 -27.59 19.70
CA GLU A 123 -12.02 -27.62 19.91
C GLU A 123 -11.24 -27.17 18.66
N GLN A 124 -11.69 -27.57 17.47
CA GLN A 124 -11.08 -27.19 16.20
C GLN A 124 -11.23 -25.69 15.92
N ASP A 125 -12.39 -25.10 16.26
CA ASP A 125 -12.64 -23.67 16.14
C ASP A 125 -11.81 -22.84 17.13
N ASN A 126 -11.66 -23.31 18.37
CA ASN A 126 -10.81 -22.67 19.38
C ASN A 126 -9.33 -22.75 19.02
N LEU A 127 -8.87 -23.90 18.52
CA LEU A 127 -7.50 -24.07 18.05
C LEU A 127 -7.22 -23.14 16.87
N ASN A 128 -8.18 -22.97 15.96
CA ASN A 128 -8.09 -22.01 14.87
C ASN A 128 -8.06 -20.56 15.36
N LYS A 129 -8.87 -20.20 16.36
CA LYS A 129 -8.87 -18.85 16.94
C LYS A 129 -7.55 -18.51 17.63
N TYR A 130 -6.97 -19.44 18.37
CA TYR A 130 -5.66 -19.26 19.01
C TYR A 130 -4.53 -19.10 17.98
N LYS A 131 -4.52 -19.95 16.94
CA LYS A 131 -3.57 -19.84 15.82
C LYS A 131 -3.68 -18.48 15.11
N LYS A 132 -4.89 -18.01 14.82
CA LYS A 132 -5.13 -16.70 14.21
C LYS A 132 -4.56 -15.55 15.04
N ARG A 133 -4.76 -15.58 16.37
CA ARG A 133 -4.20 -14.58 17.29
C ARG A 133 -2.68 -14.58 17.33
N ILE A 134 -2.07 -15.77 17.35
CA ILE A 134 -0.61 -15.89 17.29
C ILE A 134 -0.10 -15.29 15.98
N LEU A 135 -0.74 -15.64 14.86
CA LEU A 135 -0.31 -15.17 13.55
C LEU A 135 -0.38 -13.64 13.46
N PHE A 136 -1.48 -13.04 13.92
CA PHE A 136 -1.65 -11.58 13.98
C PHE A 136 -0.49 -10.87 14.72
N ILE A 137 0.02 -11.46 15.81
CA ILE A 137 1.14 -10.89 16.59
C ILE A 137 2.48 -11.15 15.90
N ILE A 138 2.70 -12.37 15.41
CA ILE A 138 4.00 -12.79 14.88
C ILE A 138 4.27 -12.16 13.51
N GLU A 139 3.23 -11.91 12.72
CA GLU A 139 3.37 -11.54 11.32
C GLU A 139 4.07 -10.19 11.10
N PRO A 140 3.66 -9.07 11.73
CA PRO A 140 4.39 -7.80 11.63
C PRO A 140 5.82 -7.88 12.19
N ILE A 141 6.07 -8.76 13.16
CA ILE A 141 7.40 -8.96 13.78
C ILE A 141 8.33 -9.68 12.80
N ILE A 142 7.94 -10.83 12.26
CA ILE A 142 8.80 -11.59 11.35
C ILE A 142 9.08 -10.80 10.09
N THR A 143 8.04 -10.21 9.51
CA THR A 143 8.19 -9.47 8.25
C THR A 143 8.94 -8.16 8.46
N GLY A 144 8.56 -7.39 9.49
CA GLY A 144 9.17 -6.10 9.81
C GLY A 144 10.59 -6.23 10.35
N ILE A 145 10.87 -7.13 11.28
CA ILE A 145 12.20 -7.20 11.95
C ILE A 145 13.14 -8.18 11.25
N LEU A 146 12.64 -9.26 10.64
CA LEU A 146 13.52 -10.32 10.09
C LEU A 146 13.62 -10.28 8.58
N LEU A 147 12.51 -10.12 7.84
CA LEU A 147 12.55 -10.12 6.37
C LEU A 147 12.93 -8.75 5.78
N PHE A 148 12.44 -7.67 6.37
CA PHE A 148 12.68 -6.33 5.87
C PHE A 148 14.16 -5.91 5.86
N PRO A 149 14.98 -6.19 6.88
CA PRO A 149 16.41 -5.85 6.80
C PRO A 149 17.09 -6.54 5.62
N ILE A 150 16.72 -7.79 5.32
CA ILE A 150 17.31 -8.56 4.21
C ILE A 150 16.87 -7.99 2.86
N LEU A 151 15.65 -7.46 2.77
CA LEU A 151 15.19 -6.71 1.62
C LEU A 151 15.96 -5.41 1.44
N VAL A 152 16.15 -4.63 2.50
CA VAL A 152 16.96 -3.40 2.43
C VAL A 152 18.40 -3.74 2.03
N LEU A 153 18.96 -4.84 2.53
CA LEU A 153 20.29 -5.32 2.18
C LEU A 153 20.41 -5.60 0.67
N PHE A 154 19.40 -6.24 0.07
CA PHE A 154 19.35 -6.45 -1.37
C PHE A 154 19.36 -5.13 -2.14
N TRP A 155 18.51 -4.18 -1.73
CA TRP A 155 18.42 -2.87 -2.39
C TRP A 155 19.72 -2.10 -2.28
N GLU A 156 20.28 -2.03 -1.07
CA GLU A 156 21.49 -1.29 -0.77
C GLU A 156 22.72 -1.83 -1.54
N THR A 157 22.88 -3.15 -1.55
CA THR A 157 23.97 -3.78 -2.31
C THR A 157 23.79 -3.63 -3.82
N GLY A 158 22.56 -3.69 -4.33
CA GLY A 158 22.26 -3.44 -5.73
C GLY A 158 22.45 -1.98 -6.14
N TRP A 159 22.16 -1.05 -5.24
CA TRP A 159 22.37 0.38 -5.42
C TRP A 159 23.85 0.69 -5.59
N ASN A 160 24.69 0.25 -4.64
CA ASN A 160 26.13 0.43 -4.70
C ASN A 160 26.77 -0.29 -5.91
N LEU A 161 26.29 -1.47 -6.30
CA LEU A 161 26.74 -2.12 -7.54
C LEU A 161 26.42 -1.28 -8.79
N THR A 162 25.27 -0.61 -8.80
CA THR A 162 24.89 0.30 -9.89
C THR A 162 25.83 1.51 -9.95
N LEU A 163 26.17 2.10 -8.80
CA LEU A 163 27.16 3.18 -8.72
C LEU A 163 28.53 2.75 -9.24
N ILE A 164 29.02 1.58 -8.80
CA ILE A 164 30.30 1.03 -9.28
C ILE A 164 30.27 0.85 -10.80
N PHE A 165 29.17 0.29 -11.33
CA PHE A 165 29.01 0.12 -12.77
C PHE A 165 28.99 1.46 -13.52
N LEU A 166 28.28 2.45 -12.98
CA LEU A 166 28.22 3.80 -13.54
C LEU A 166 29.60 4.49 -13.51
N ASN A 167 30.35 4.35 -12.42
CA ASN A 167 31.74 4.84 -12.30
C ASN A 167 32.62 4.23 -13.38
N ILE A 168 32.57 2.90 -13.56
CA ILE A 168 33.34 2.19 -14.59
C ILE A 168 32.97 2.68 -15.99
N LEU A 169 31.68 2.88 -16.28
CA LEU A 169 31.22 3.40 -17.58
C LEU A 169 31.75 4.80 -17.87
N ASN A 170 31.94 5.62 -16.84
CA ASN A 170 32.45 6.99 -16.95
C ASN A 170 33.97 7.10 -16.79
N GLN A 171 34.68 5.96 -16.68
CA GLN A 171 36.12 5.90 -16.44
C GLN A 171 36.56 6.52 -15.10
N PHE A 172 35.65 6.61 -14.14
CA PHE A 172 35.94 7.02 -12.77
C PHE A 172 36.51 5.86 -11.96
N ALA A 173 37.17 6.17 -10.84
CA ALA A 173 37.65 5.15 -9.93
C ALA A 173 36.46 4.34 -9.37
N PRO A 174 36.51 2.99 -9.34
CA PRO A 174 35.39 2.18 -8.87
C PRO A 174 35.05 2.45 -7.39
N ASN A 175 36.04 2.89 -6.61
CA ASN A 175 35.89 3.16 -5.18
C ASN A 175 35.45 4.60 -4.88
N LEU A 176 35.18 5.44 -5.90
CA LEU A 176 34.84 6.86 -5.72
C LEU A 176 33.62 7.09 -4.82
N HIS A 177 32.71 6.13 -4.73
CA HIS A 177 31.51 6.19 -3.90
C HIS A 177 31.76 5.95 -2.39
N LEU A 178 32.96 5.51 -2.00
CA LEU A 178 33.27 5.04 -0.63
C LEU A 178 34.07 6.04 0.19
N ASP A 179 34.86 6.88 -0.46
CA ASP A 179 35.65 7.90 0.23
C ASP A 179 34.72 9.03 0.68
N GLU A 180 34.90 9.53 1.91
CA GLU A 180 34.16 10.67 2.47
C GLU A 180 34.12 11.79 1.42
N ILE A 181 32.94 11.95 0.81
CA ILE A 181 32.70 12.88 -0.28
C ILE A 181 32.90 14.29 0.27
N THR A 182 34.12 14.80 0.17
CA THR A 182 34.35 16.23 0.30
C THR A 182 33.66 16.88 -0.88
N GLN A 183 32.69 17.74 -0.59
CA GLN A 183 31.80 18.47 -1.52
C GLN A 183 32.50 19.14 -2.72
N GLU A 184 33.82 19.25 -2.70
CA GLU A 184 34.65 19.91 -3.72
C GLU A 184 35.14 18.98 -4.85
N ASP A 185 35.03 17.64 -4.71
CA ASP A 185 35.64 16.67 -5.64
C ASP A 185 34.63 15.78 -6.40
N PHE A 186 33.36 16.18 -6.53
CA PHE A 186 32.46 15.44 -7.43
C PHE A 186 32.99 15.52 -8.86
N GLU A 187 33.59 14.42 -9.35
CA GLU A 187 33.65 14.14 -10.77
C GLU A 187 32.20 14.07 -11.25
N SER A 188 31.70 15.21 -11.75
CA SER A 188 30.29 15.35 -12.07
C SER A 188 29.97 14.42 -13.23
N TYR A 189 29.05 13.49 -13.02
CA TYR A 189 28.51 12.70 -14.12
C TYR A 189 27.94 13.64 -15.17
N THR A 190 28.23 13.35 -16.44
CA THR A 190 27.61 14.10 -17.52
C THR A 190 26.11 13.79 -17.58
N TRP A 191 25.29 14.74 -18.00
CA TRP A 191 23.86 14.49 -18.24
C TRP A 191 23.62 13.27 -19.14
N GLN A 192 24.49 13.06 -20.14
CA GLN A 192 24.39 11.96 -21.10
C GLN A 192 24.64 10.60 -20.45
N SER A 193 25.60 10.52 -19.53
CA SER A 193 25.97 9.26 -18.88
C SER A 193 24.92 8.74 -17.91
N LEU A 194 24.05 9.62 -17.38
CA LEU A 194 22.92 9.23 -16.54
C LEU A 194 21.62 9.05 -17.35
N LEU A 195 21.34 9.97 -18.28
CA LEU A 195 20.10 9.94 -19.06
C LEU A 195 20.04 8.74 -20.01
N PHE A 196 21.16 8.34 -20.62
CA PHE A 196 21.16 7.23 -21.55
C PHE A 196 20.83 5.88 -20.87
N PRO A 197 21.49 5.47 -19.77
CA PRO A 197 21.09 4.28 -19.01
C PRO A 197 19.65 4.34 -18.52
N TYR A 198 19.19 5.51 -18.04
CA TYR A 198 17.79 5.70 -17.65
C TYR A 198 16.82 5.42 -18.80
N LEU A 199 17.06 5.96 -20.00
CA LEU A 199 16.21 5.69 -21.17
C LEU A 199 16.22 4.21 -21.59
N VAL A 200 17.36 3.53 -21.45
CA VAL A 200 17.46 2.08 -21.69
C VAL A 200 16.61 1.32 -20.68
N VAL A 201 16.69 1.67 -19.39
CA VAL A 201 15.87 1.09 -18.32
C VAL A 201 14.38 1.31 -18.58
N GLN A 202 13.97 2.52 -18.96
CA GLN A 202 12.57 2.82 -19.32
C GLN A 202 12.10 2.01 -20.53
N PHE A 203 12.96 1.83 -21.54
CA PHE A 203 12.64 0.98 -22.69
C PHE A 203 12.47 -0.49 -22.28
N LEU A 204 13.32 -1.02 -21.41
CA LEU A 204 13.20 -2.39 -20.90
C LEU A 204 11.90 -2.57 -20.10
N LEU A 205 11.55 -1.63 -19.22
CA LEU A 205 10.28 -1.63 -18.50
C LEU A 205 9.09 -1.61 -19.46
N LEU A 206 9.11 -0.75 -20.49
CA LEU A 206 8.07 -0.71 -21.51
C LEU A 206 7.89 -2.06 -22.21
N VAL A 207 8.99 -2.75 -22.54
CA VAL A 207 8.95 -4.11 -23.10
C VAL A 207 8.26 -5.06 -22.11
N PHE A 208 8.62 -5.04 -20.82
CA PHE A 208 7.96 -5.88 -19.81
C PHE A 208 6.46 -5.59 -19.71
N TYR A 209 6.04 -4.31 -19.69
CA TYR A 209 4.62 -3.94 -19.67
C TYR A 209 3.87 -4.43 -20.91
N ILE A 210 4.42 -4.27 -22.11
CA ILE A 210 3.75 -4.70 -23.35
C ILE A 210 3.63 -6.23 -23.41
N PHE A 211 4.67 -6.96 -22.97
CA PHE A 211 4.74 -8.42 -23.06
C PHE A 211 4.23 -9.17 -21.82
N GLN A 212 3.75 -8.49 -20.79
CA GLN A 212 3.34 -9.14 -19.52
C GLN A 212 2.31 -10.26 -19.71
N ASP A 213 1.32 -10.07 -20.59
CA ASP A 213 0.27 -11.08 -20.85
C ASP A 213 0.85 -12.33 -21.54
N ILE A 214 1.84 -12.13 -22.41
CA ILE A 214 2.53 -13.22 -23.12
C ILE A 214 3.40 -13.99 -22.12
N ILE A 215 4.14 -13.29 -21.26
CA ILE A 215 4.97 -13.88 -20.20
C ILE A 215 4.09 -14.67 -19.21
N TYR A 216 2.97 -14.09 -18.77
CA TYR A 216 2.01 -14.73 -17.87
C TYR A 216 1.47 -16.04 -18.46
N ASN A 217 0.96 -15.97 -19.70
CA ASN A 217 0.44 -17.15 -20.38
C ASN A 217 1.53 -18.20 -20.57
N TYR A 218 2.75 -17.80 -20.93
CA TYR A 218 3.87 -18.72 -21.07
C TYR A 218 4.20 -19.43 -19.75
N PHE A 219 4.20 -18.74 -18.61
CA PHE A 219 4.55 -19.30 -17.30
C PHE A 219 3.45 -20.23 -16.77
N LYS A 220 2.18 -19.90 -17.05
CA LYS A 220 1.01 -20.62 -16.54
C LYS A 220 0.99 -22.10 -16.93
N TYR A 221 1.44 -22.43 -18.14
CA TYR A 221 1.37 -23.80 -18.69
C TYR A 221 2.62 -24.66 -18.42
N LYS A 222 3.61 -24.16 -17.68
CA LYS A 222 4.84 -24.92 -17.40
C LYS A 222 4.74 -25.80 -16.15
N ILE A 223 5.58 -26.83 -16.12
CA ILE A 223 5.78 -27.70 -14.94
C ILE A 223 6.18 -26.83 -13.75
N TRP A 224 5.68 -27.17 -12.55
CA TRP A 224 5.85 -26.38 -11.33
C TRP A 224 7.30 -25.95 -11.04
N ILE A 225 8.29 -26.84 -11.20
CA ILE A 225 9.71 -26.52 -10.94
C ILE A 225 10.22 -25.44 -11.91
N ILE A 226 10.01 -25.65 -13.21
CA ILE A 226 10.43 -24.70 -14.27
C ILE A 226 9.72 -23.37 -14.07
N LYS A 227 8.42 -23.43 -13.77
CA LYS A 227 7.59 -22.26 -13.46
C LYS A 227 8.16 -21.45 -12.29
N THR A 228 8.54 -22.10 -11.19
CA THR A 228 9.14 -21.42 -10.03
C THR A 228 10.47 -20.78 -10.40
N ILE A 229 11.37 -21.50 -11.07
CA ILE A 229 12.69 -20.97 -11.48
C ILE A 229 12.54 -19.76 -12.40
N LEU A 230 11.69 -19.86 -13.43
CA LEU A 230 11.43 -18.76 -14.36
C LEU A 230 10.82 -17.54 -13.65
N LEU A 231 9.92 -17.77 -12.68
CA LEU A 231 9.36 -16.70 -11.84
C LEU A 231 10.43 -15.98 -11.04
N LYS A 232 11.36 -16.70 -10.41
CA LYS A 232 12.46 -16.07 -9.66
C LYS A 232 13.40 -15.27 -10.56
N ILE A 233 13.74 -15.82 -11.73
CA ILE A 233 14.58 -15.10 -12.71
C ILE A 233 13.88 -13.81 -13.15
N HIS A 234 12.58 -13.88 -13.47
CA HIS A 234 11.79 -12.70 -13.82
C HIS A 234 11.80 -11.66 -12.69
N ILE A 235 11.51 -12.06 -11.45
CA ILE A 235 11.53 -11.17 -10.29
C ILE A 235 12.90 -10.51 -10.13
N PHE A 236 13.99 -11.27 -10.23
CA PHE A 236 15.35 -10.75 -10.10
C PHE A 236 15.67 -9.68 -11.16
N ILE A 237 15.34 -9.96 -12.42
CA ILE A 237 15.58 -9.04 -13.53
C ILE A 237 14.79 -7.74 -13.32
N VAL A 238 13.50 -7.85 -12.99
CA VAL A 238 12.64 -6.69 -12.73
C VAL A 238 13.16 -5.88 -11.54
N ALA A 239 13.58 -6.53 -10.45
CA ALA A 239 14.15 -5.87 -9.28
C ALA A 239 15.42 -5.09 -9.63
N THR A 240 16.30 -5.69 -10.42
CA THR A 240 17.53 -5.05 -10.90
C THR A 240 17.21 -3.81 -11.74
N ILE A 241 16.22 -3.90 -12.64
CA ILE A 241 15.78 -2.79 -13.49
C ILE A 241 15.21 -1.65 -12.65
N TYR A 242 14.44 -1.95 -11.59
CA TYR A 242 13.92 -0.93 -10.67
C TYR A 242 15.02 -0.24 -9.88
N ILE A 243 16.01 -0.98 -9.37
CA ILE A 243 17.18 -0.39 -8.71
C ILE A 243 17.91 0.56 -9.66
N LEU A 244 18.15 0.14 -10.91
CA LEU A 244 18.77 0.99 -11.93
C LEU A 244 17.93 2.25 -12.20
N GLN A 245 16.60 2.14 -12.30
CA GLN A 245 15.72 3.29 -12.50
C GLN A 245 15.81 4.29 -11.36
N TRP A 246 15.67 3.79 -10.13
CA TRP A 246 15.71 4.62 -8.93
C TRP A 246 17.04 5.32 -8.81
N GLU A 247 18.13 4.59 -8.99
CA GLU A 247 19.46 5.16 -8.83
C GLU A 247 19.77 6.21 -9.90
N MET A 248 19.45 5.95 -11.18
CA MET A 248 19.70 6.96 -12.22
C MET A 248 18.94 8.26 -11.94
N VAL A 249 17.68 8.17 -11.50
CA VAL A 249 16.88 9.37 -11.19
C VAL A 249 17.42 10.06 -9.94
N TRP A 250 17.74 9.31 -8.89
CA TRP A 250 18.30 9.81 -7.65
C TRP A 250 19.62 10.55 -7.88
N THR A 251 20.54 9.94 -8.64
CA THR A 251 21.82 10.54 -9.01
C THR A 251 21.65 11.78 -9.92
N ILE A 252 20.69 11.77 -10.86
CA ILE A 252 20.36 12.97 -11.66
C ILE A 252 19.92 14.12 -10.75
N TRP A 253 19.07 13.83 -9.76
CA TRP A 253 18.64 14.84 -8.80
C TRP A 253 19.82 15.37 -7.99
N ASP A 254 20.67 14.48 -7.48
CA ASP A 254 21.86 14.88 -6.72
C ASP A 254 22.78 15.79 -7.52
N GLN A 255 23.11 15.43 -8.76
CA GLN A 255 24.09 16.19 -9.54
C GLN A 255 23.54 17.52 -10.06
N PHE A 256 22.23 17.62 -10.30
CA PHE A 256 21.66 18.75 -11.05
C PHE A 256 20.68 19.61 -10.26
N THR A 257 20.49 19.34 -8.97
CA THR A 257 19.79 20.27 -8.08
C THR A 257 20.69 20.93 -7.06
N PRO A 258 20.33 22.15 -6.62
CA PRO A 258 21.02 22.78 -5.50
C PRO A 258 20.95 21.89 -4.26
N HIS A 259 22.11 21.57 -3.66
CA HIS A 259 22.27 20.80 -2.42
C HIS A 259 21.82 21.56 -1.16
N GLU A 260 20.82 22.42 -1.30
CA GLU A 260 20.23 23.16 -0.21
C GLU A 260 19.05 22.36 0.32
N TRP A 261 19.12 21.88 1.56
CA TRP A 261 18.11 20.98 2.14
C TRP A 261 16.67 21.50 2.00
N TYR A 262 16.47 22.81 2.10
CA TYR A 262 15.14 23.42 2.00
C TYR A 262 14.60 23.38 0.57
N PHE A 263 15.47 23.45 -0.44
CA PHE A 263 15.09 23.34 -1.84
C PHE A 263 14.61 21.91 -2.13
N GLU A 264 15.43 20.91 -1.78
CA GLU A 264 15.08 19.49 -1.99
C GLU A 264 13.82 19.11 -1.19
N PHE A 265 13.70 19.54 0.06
CA PHE A 265 12.52 19.28 0.89
C PHE A 265 11.26 19.96 0.32
N THR A 266 11.36 21.20 -0.16
CA THR A 266 10.21 21.89 -0.79
C THR A 266 9.79 21.18 -2.08
N LEU A 267 10.75 20.68 -2.85
CA LEU A 267 10.49 19.90 -4.05
C LEU A 267 9.79 18.57 -3.70
N SER A 268 10.21 17.88 -2.65
CA SER A 268 9.53 16.66 -2.15
C SER A 268 8.10 16.93 -1.65
N LEU A 269 7.85 18.09 -1.03
CA LEU A 269 6.50 18.50 -0.68
C LEU A 269 5.65 18.82 -1.92
N ALA A 270 6.26 19.42 -2.94
CA ALA A 270 5.60 19.68 -4.22
C ALA A 270 5.28 18.38 -4.98
N SER A 271 6.18 17.39 -4.97
CA SER A 271 5.93 16.07 -5.57
C SER A 271 4.87 15.29 -4.79
N LEU A 272 4.87 15.36 -3.45
CA LEU A 272 3.79 14.81 -2.61
C LEU A 272 2.43 15.41 -3.00
N PHE A 273 2.36 16.73 -3.14
CA PHE A 273 1.14 17.40 -3.58
C PHE A 273 0.73 16.99 -5.00
N ALA A 274 1.69 16.87 -5.93
CA ALA A 274 1.44 16.38 -7.27
C ALA A 274 0.86 14.96 -7.28
N LEU A 275 1.39 14.04 -6.45
CA LEU A 275 0.85 12.68 -6.29
C LEU A 275 -0.61 12.72 -5.82
N ILE A 276 -0.94 13.57 -4.84
CA ILE A 276 -2.34 13.75 -4.38
C ILE A 276 -3.22 14.28 -5.51
N VAL A 277 -2.75 15.21 -6.34
CA VAL A 277 -3.52 15.78 -7.44
C VAL A 277 -3.73 14.77 -8.58
N PHE A 278 -2.70 14.01 -8.95
CA PHE A 278 -2.76 13.09 -10.08
C PHE A 278 -3.45 11.76 -9.75
N ILE A 279 -3.18 11.21 -8.56
CA ILE A 279 -3.65 9.87 -8.16
C ILE A 279 -4.79 9.95 -7.14
N GLY A 280 -4.85 11.04 -6.37
CA GLY A 280 -5.79 11.19 -5.26
C GLY A 280 -5.27 10.61 -3.94
N HIS A 281 -4.37 9.63 -3.97
CA HIS A 281 -3.90 8.90 -2.80
C HIS A 281 -2.38 8.81 -2.67
N LEU A 282 -1.90 8.63 -1.43
CA LEU A 282 -0.48 8.47 -1.09
C LEU A 282 -0.06 7.01 -0.84
N SER A 283 -0.90 6.02 -1.13
CA SER A 283 -0.57 4.61 -0.86
C SER A 283 0.68 4.12 -1.60
N ASP A 284 0.97 4.66 -2.78
CA ASP A 284 2.09 4.23 -3.63
C ASP A 284 3.46 4.67 -3.08
N LEU A 285 3.47 5.59 -2.09
CA LEU A 285 4.68 5.94 -1.35
C LEU A 285 5.01 4.94 -0.24
N VAL A 286 4.01 4.16 0.20
CA VAL A 286 4.19 3.16 1.25
C VAL A 286 4.77 1.91 0.60
N CYS A 287 5.88 1.41 1.15
CA CYS A 287 6.51 0.17 0.72
C CYS A 287 6.75 -0.75 1.93
N SER A 288 7.61 -1.77 1.78
CA SER A 288 8.08 -2.54 2.94
C SER A 288 8.66 -1.58 4.00
N PRO A 289 8.45 -1.81 5.31
CA PRO A 289 7.98 -3.06 5.92
C PRO A 289 6.46 -3.25 5.93
N PHE A 290 5.64 -2.27 5.52
CA PHE A 290 4.18 -2.39 5.56
C PHE A 290 3.61 -3.33 4.51
N LEU A 291 4.28 -3.43 3.37
CA LEU A 291 3.86 -4.28 2.25
C LEU A 291 4.88 -5.40 2.07
N PHE A 292 4.42 -6.64 2.23
CA PHE A 292 5.15 -7.84 1.84
C PHE A 292 4.28 -8.69 0.96
N SER A 293 4.82 -9.08 -0.19
CA SER A 293 4.16 -9.93 -1.16
C SER A 293 4.72 -11.35 -1.12
N TYR A 294 3.82 -12.32 -1.31
CA TYR A 294 4.19 -13.70 -1.61
C TYR A 294 4.42 -13.87 -3.11
N ASP A 295 5.46 -14.61 -3.47
CA ASP A 295 5.85 -14.87 -4.86
C ASP A 295 4.78 -15.68 -5.60
N SER A 296 3.83 -14.97 -6.22
CA SER A 296 2.74 -15.50 -7.01
C SER A 296 2.86 -15.02 -8.45
N ILE A 297 2.55 -15.87 -9.42
CA ILE A 297 2.55 -15.48 -10.84
C ILE A 297 1.63 -14.28 -11.10
N GLU A 298 0.45 -14.29 -10.47
CA GLU A 298 -0.58 -13.28 -10.67
C GLU A 298 -0.09 -11.90 -10.24
N TYR A 299 0.64 -11.83 -9.13
CA TYR A 299 1.12 -10.57 -8.56
C TYR A 299 2.49 -10.13 -9.09
N CYS A 300 3.34 -11.06 -9.55
CA CYS A 300 4.71 -10.75 -9.96
C CYS A 300 4.86 -10.41 -11.44
N ILE A 301 3.90 -10.80 -12.29
CA ILE A 301 3.99 -10.58 -13.74
C ILE A 301 3.13 -9.38 -14.17
N HIS A 302 1.96 -9.21 -13.57
CA HIS A 302 1.09 -8.09 -13.89
C HIS A 302 1.48 -6.87 -13.06
N PHE A 303 2.01 -5.85 -13.72
CA PHE A 303 2.31 -4.57 -13.09
C PHE A 303 1.00 -3.82 -12.81
N GLY A 304 0.80 -3.41 -11.56
CA GLY A 304 -0.43 -2.76 -11.13
C GLY A 304 -0.60 -1.38 -11.78
N CYS A 305 -1.78 -1.10 -12.33
CA CYS A 305 -2.30 0.27 -12.51
C CYS A 305 -3.82 0.22 -12.81
N PRO A 306 -4.65 1.10 -12.22
CA PRO A 306 -6.11 0.94 -12.11
C PRO A 306 -6.92 1.22 -13.38
N LEU A 307 -6.31 1.68 -14.48
CA LEU A 307 -7.07 2.24 -15.59
C LEU A 307 -7.68 1.16 -16.48
N LEU A 308 -8.68 0.48 -15.92
CA LEU A 308 -9.46 -0.54 -16.57
C LEU A 308 -10.66 0.12 -17.26
N THR A 309 -10.42 0.75 -18.40
CA THR A 309 -11.53 0.93 -19.33
C THR A 309 -11.77 -0.41 -20.01
N ARG A 310 -12.87 -1.08 -19.63
CA ARG A 310 -13.33 -2.39 -20.13
C ARG A 310 -13.39 -2.51 -21.67
N GLN A 311 -13.25 -1.40 -22.38
CA GLN A 311 -13.40 -1.28 -23.83
C GLN A 311 -12.06 -1.20 -24.60
N MET A 312 -10.89 -1.14 -23.93
CA MET A 312 -9.59 -0.99 -24.60
C MET A 312 -8.86 -2.32 -24.80
N LYS A 313 -8.08 -2.41 -25.89
CA LYS A 313 -7.21 -3.57 -26.14
C LYS A 313 -6.12 -3.65 -25.05
N PRO A 314 -5.72 -4.86 -24.58
CA PRO A 314 -4.78 -5.03 -23.46
C PRO A 314 -3.47 -4.25 -23.62
N TRP A 315 -2.84 -4.28 -24.81
CA TRP A 315 -1.59 -3.56 -25.05
C TRP A 315 -1.71 -2.03 -24.87
N LYS A 316 -2.88 -1.44 -25.12
CA LYS A 316 -3.10 0.00 -24.90
C LYS A 316 -3.19 0.32 -23.42
N ILE A 317 -3.85 -0.54 -22.65
CA ILE A 317 -3.94 -0.42 -21.20
C ILE A 317 -2.53 -0.52 -20.61
N ASN A 318 -1.77 -1.53 -21.03
CA ASN A 318 -0.39 -1.72 -20.56
C ASN A 318 0.52 -0.52 -20.89
N LEU A 319 0.37 0.08 -22.07
CA LEU A 319 1.11 1.28 -22.45
C LEU A 319 0.73 2.50 -21.59
N ILE A 320 -0.56 2.72 -21.35
CA ILE A 320 -1.04 3.82 -20.50
C ILE A 320 -0.56 3.62 -19.07
N ASN A 321 -0.62 2.39 -18.57
CA ASN A 321 -0.15 2.01 -17.25
C ASN A 321 1.35 2.26 -17.11
N PHE A 322 2.16 1.91 -18.11
CA PHE A 322 3.58 2.25 -18.15
C PHE A 322 3.81 3.77 -18.07
N ILE A 323 3.14 4.56 -18.91
CA ILE A 323 3.33 6.01 -18.94
C ILE A 323 2.95 6.65 -17.60
N LEU A 324 1.80 6.29 -17.04
CA LEU A 324 1.37 6.89 -15.78
C LEU A 324 2.20 6.40 -14.62
N TYR A 325 2.45 5.10 -14.52
CA TYR A 325 3.11 4.55 -13.37
C TYR A 325 4.62 4.78 -13.40
N GLU A 326 5.30 4.37 -14.47
CA GLU A 326 6.77 4.41 -14.53
C GLU A 326 7.31 5.81 -14.84
N ILE A 327 6.63 6.57 -15.71
CA ILE A 327 7.11 7.90 -16.11
C ILE A 327 6.62 9.00 -15.17
N LEU A 328 5.43 8.89 -14.58
CA LEU A 328 4.90 9.94 -13.71
C LEU A 328 5.01 9.56 -12.22
N ILE A 329 4.35 8.49 -11.79
CA ILE A 329 4.20 8.16 -10.37
C ILE A 329 5.54 7.76 -9.74
N SER A 330 6.29 6.88 -10.39
CA SER A 330 7.59 6.39 -9.92
C SER A 330 8.60 7.53 -9.75
N ASN A 331 8.73 8.41 -10.76
CA ASN A 331 9.63 9.57 -10.66
C ASN A 331 9.22 10.57 -9.57
N LEU A 332 7.91 10.84 -9.40
CA LEU A 332 7.41 11.68 -8.31
C LEU A 332 7.66 11.05 -6.93
N SER A 333 7.55 9.72 -6.82
CA SER A 333 7.88 8.96 -5.62
C SER A 333 9.36 9.14 -5.27
N ILE A 334 10.27 8.92 -6.23
CA ILE A 334 11.73 9.07 -6.05
C ILE A 334 12.07 10.48 -5.54
N ILE A 335 11.52 11.52 -6.15
CA ILE A 335 11.71 12.93 -5.72
C ILE A 335 11.20 13.14 -4.29
N THR A 336 10.07 12.55 -3.95
CA THR A 336 9.50 12.64 -2.60
C THR A 336 10.45 11.99 -1.61
N TRP A 337 10.88 10.76 -1.86
CA TRP A 337 11.81 10.03 -0.99
C TRP A 337 13.14 10.78 -0.79
N ARG A 338 13.74 11.28 -1.87
CA ARG A 338 15.06 11.93 -1.84
C ARG A 338 15.15 13.12 -0.90
N GLY A 339 14.21 14.06 -0.95
CA GLY A 339 14.29 15.26 -0.10
C GLY A 339 13.92 15.01 1.35
N PHE A 340 13.11 13.97 1.65
CA PHE A 340 12.95 13.49 3.03
C PHE A 340 14.23 12.85 3.56
N TYR A 341 14.96 12.09 2.74
CA TYR A 341 16.29 11.56 3.10
C TYR A 341 17.27 12.69 3.40
N HIS A 342 17.40 13.67 2.49
CA HIS A 342 18.30 14.81 2.68
C HIS A 342 18.03 15.57 3.98
N PHE A 343 16.75 15.81 4.26
CA PHE A 343 16.32 16.50 5.45
C PHE A 343 16.77 15.74 6.71
N LEU A 344 16.63 14.41 6.72
CA LEU A 344 17.11 13.59 7.81
C LEU A 344 18.64 13.57 7.89
N ASP A 345 19.35 13.51 6.77
CA ASP A 345 20.82 13.54 6.75
C ASP A 345 21.38 14.85 7.30
N SER A 346 20.73 15.97 7.00
CA SER A 346 21.15 17.29 7.45
C SER A 346 20.89 17.54 8.95
N TYR A 347 19.80 17.01 9.50
CA TYR A 347 19.34 17.37 10.86
C TYR A 347 19.46 16.26 11.89
N PHE A 348 19.42 15.00 11.47
CA PHE A 348 19.25 13.88 12.38
C PHE A 348 20.61 13.27 12.76
N TYR A 349 21.29 13.91 13.72
CA TYR A 349 22.61 13.49 14.21
C TYR A 349 23.66 13.33 13.09
N PRO A 350 23.96 14.38 12.31
CA PRO A 350 24.88 14.30 11.17
C PRO A 350 26.30 13.83 11.56
N ASN A 351 26.73 14.13 12.80
CA ASN A 351 28.08 13.81 13.28
C ASN A 351 28.21 12.40 13.90
N ASN A 352 27.13 11.63 14.00
CA ASN A 352 27.14 10.31 14.62
C ASN A 352 26.19 9.37 13.87
N LEU A 353 26.71 8.74 12.83
CA LEU A 353 25.96 7.86 11.93
C LEU A 353 25.31 6.69 12.68
N THR A 354 26.02 6.04 13.62
CA THR A 354 25.47 4.92 14.40
C THR A 354 24.29 5.36 15.27
N MET A 355 24.38 6.52 15.92
CA MET A 355 23.27 7.07 16.72
C MET A 355 22.10 7.48 15.84
N SER A 356 22.38 8.09 14.68
CA SER A 356 21.38 8.44 13.67
C SER A 356 20.61 7.21 13.19
N ALA A 357 21.34 6.16 12.79
CA ALA A 357 20.78 4.88 12.34
C ALA A 357 19.89 4.24 13.41
N GLY A 358 20.40 4.11 14.64
CA GLY A 358 19.65 3.52 15.75
C GLY A 358 18.37 4.28 16.11
N LEU A 359 18.42 5.62 16.10
CA LEU A 359 17.23 6.44 16.36
C LEU A 359 16.23 6.42 15.20
N CYS A 360 16.69 6.36 13.94
CA CYS A 360 15.82 6.18 12.78
C CYS A 360 15.06 4.85 12.84
N ILE A 361 15.76 3.75 13.13
CA ILE A 361 15.14 2.45 13.35
C ILE A 361 14.12 2.51 14.49
N LEU A 362 14.49 3.11 15.63
CA LEU A 362 13.62 3.23 16.80
C LEU A 362 12.33 4.01 16.48
N ILE A 363 12.44 5.21 15.91
CA ILE A 363 11.28 6.05 15.56
C ILE A 363 10.43 5.34 14.51
N GLY A 364 11.06 4.79 13.48
CA GLY A 364 10.37 4.08 12.41
C GLY A 364 9.52 2.92 12.93
N TYR A 365 10.08 2.08 13.82
CA TYR A 365 9.33 0.97 14.43
C TYR A 365 8.29 1.39 15.48
N ILE A 366 8.54 2.47 16.23
CA ILE A 366 7.54 3.06 17.14
C ILE A 366 6.30 3.51 16.37
N ILE A 367 6.43 3.92 15.10
CA ILE A 367 5.29 4.29 14.25
C ILE A 367 4.71 3.05 13.56
N TYR A 368 5.57 2.15 13.05
CA TYR A 368 5.17 0.94 12.32
C TYR A 368 4.27 0.00 13.13
N PHE A 369 4.68 -0.39 14.34
CA PHE A 369 3.92 -1.40 15.10
C PHE A 369 2.51 -0.93 15.49
N PRO A 370 2.31 0.29 16.01
CA PRO A 370 0.97 0.81 16.24
C PRO A 370 0.13 0.90 14.97
N LEU A 371 0.72 1.36 13.85
CA LEU A 371 0.00 1.41 12.57
C LEU A 371 -0.39 0.02 12.07
N MET A 372 0.40 -1.02 12.34
CA MET A 372 0.07 -2.40 11.97
C MET A 372 -0.97 -3.04 12.88
N TYR A 373 -0.79 -2.97 14.20
CA TYR A 373 -1.69 -3.65 15.14
C TYR A 373 -3.02 -2.93 15.36
N PHE A 374 -3.07 -1.62 15.15
CA PHE A 374 -4.27 -0.83 15.38
C PHE A 374 -5.00 -0.44 14.09
N GLN A 375 -4.75 -1.08 12.94
CA GLN A 375 -5.48 -0.75 11.69
C GLN A 375 -7.00 -0.86 11.87
N THR A 376 -7.48 -2.03 12.29
CA THR A 376 -8.91 -2.28 12.55
C THR A 376 -9.44 -1.39 13.69
N TYR A 377 -8.63 -1.19 14.73
CA TYR A 377 -9.03 -0.36 15.85
C TYR A 377 -9.15 1.13 15.47
N LEU A 378 -8.30 1.64 14.57
CA LEU A 378 -8.40 3.00 14.05
C LEU A 378 -9.66 3.19 13.21
N GLU A 379 -10.10 2.16 12.49
CA GLU A 379 -11.38 2.16 11.78
C GLU A 379 -12.57 2.15 12.75
N GLU A 380 -12.52 1.33 13.80
CA GLU A 380 -13.55 1.31 14.84
C GLU A 380 -13.61 2.63 15.62
N LEU A 381 -12.45 3.22 15.96
CA LEU A 381 -12.37 4.51 16.62
C LEU A 381 -12.92 5.64 15.77
N ASN A 382 -12.70 5.58 14.46
CA ASN A 382 -13.27 6.53 13.52
C ASN A 382 -14.80 6.50 13.54
N ILE A 383 -15.43 5.34 13.80
CA ILE A 383 -16.88 5.23 13.96
C ILE A 383 -17.33 5.74 15.34
N LYS A 384 -16.49 5.59 16.37
CA LYS A 384 -16.85 5.90 17.76
C LYS A 384 -16.79 7.39 18.12
N TYR A 385 -15.93 8.17 17.47
CA TYR A 385 -15.69 9.58 17.82
C TYR A 385 -16.24 10.53 16.76
N ASP A 386 -17.27 11.30 17.13
CA ASP A 386 -18.00 12.24 16.25
C ASP A 386 -17.09 13.15 15.41
N PHE A 387 -15.98 13.64 15.96
CA PHE A 387 -15.03 14.50 15.23
C PHE A 387 -14.31 13.75 14.10
N TRP A 388 -13.80 12.55 14.38
CA TRP A 388 -13.11 11.73 13.38
C TRP A 388 -14.11 11.19 12.36
N THR A 389 -15.30 10.79 12.81
CA THR A 389 -16.43 10.43 11.95
C THR A 389 -16.79 11.57 11.01
N PHE A 390 -16.86 12.81 11.52
CA PHE A 390 -17.11 13.98 10.70
C PHE A 390 -16.03 14.17 9.64
N ILE A 391 -14.75 14.10 10.01
CA ILE A 391 -13.65 14.24 9.05
C ILE A 391 -13.67 13.12 8.01
N SER A 392 -13.85 11.87 8.41
CA SER A 392 -13.81 10.74 7.48
C SER A 392 -15.02 10.70 6.55
N ILE A 393 -16.19 11.16 6.97
CA ILE A 393 -17.37 11.28 6.11
C ILE A 393 -17.26 12.47 5.15
N ASN A 394 -16.81 13.63 5.63
CA ASN A 394 -16.75 14.85 4.80
C ASN A 394 -15.49 14.91 3.92
N PHE A 395 -14.38 14.34 4.39
CA PHE A 395 -13.08 14.34 3.72
C PHE A 395 -12.39 12.96 3.79
N PRO A 396 -13.02 11.90 3.24
CA PRO A 396 -12.50 10.53 3.33
C PRO A 396 -11.08 10.43 2.77
N GLN A 397 -10.81 11.09 1.65
CA GLN A 397 -9.50 11.04 1.01
C GLN A 397 -8.40 11.72 1.83
N PHE A 398 -8.73 12.80 2.54
CA PHE A 398 -7.79 13.49 3.42
C PHE A 398 -7.39 12.61 4.61
N TYR A 399 -8.36 11.99 5.27
CA TYR A 399 -8.12 11.06 6.37
C TYR A 399 -7.24 9.87 5.93
N ARG A 400 -7.52 9.29 4.75
CA ARG A 400 -6.70 8.21 4.16
C ARG A 400 -5.27 8.66 3.89
N ASN A 401 -5.10 9.84 3.28
CA ASN A 401 -3.78 10.38 2.99
C ASN A 401 -2.95 10.66 4.25
N ILE A 402 -3.56 11.06 5.37
CA ILE A 402 -2.86 11.18 6.65
C ILE A 402 -2.29 9.83 7.10
N ARG A 403 -3.10 8.76 7.02
CA ARG A 403 -2.65 7.41 7.40
C ARG A 403 -1.49 6.92 6.52
N HIS A 404 -1.59 7.13 5.21
CA HIS A 404 -0.52 6.79 4.27
C HIS A 404 0.73 7.65 4.48
N LEU A 405 0.58 8.94 4.82
CA LEU A 405 1.70 9.80 5.13
C LEU A 405 2.44 9.33 6.39
N LEU A 406 1.74 8.91 7.44
CA LEU A 406 2.36 8.34 8.64
C LEU A 406 3.09 7.03 8.34
N ALA A 407 2.50 6.16 7.52
CA ALA A 407 3.15 4.93 7.08
C ALA A 407 4.38 5.21 6.21
N PHE A 408 4.31 6.17 5.29
CA PHE A 408 5.43 6.63 4.48
C PHE A 408 6.57 7.17 5.35
N LEU A 409 6.27 8.05 6.32
CA LEU A 409 7.29 8.55 7.26
C LEU A 409 7.97 7.41 8.01
N SER A 410 7.20 6.44 8.49
CA SER A 410 7.74 5.23 9.11
C SER A 410 8.66 4.47 8.13
N CYS A 411 8.26 4.29 6.87
CA CYS A 411 9.12 3.67 5.84
C CYS A 411 10.45 4.42 5.71
N VAL A 412 10.42 5.74 5.51
CA VAL A 412 11.63 6.56 5.36
C VAL A 412 12.58 6.36 6.55
N PHE A 413 12.07 6.40 7.77
CA PHE A 413 12.87 6.19 8.98
C PHE A 413 13.50 4.79 9.05
N VAL A 414 12.72 3.72 8.83
CA VAL A 414 13.26 2.36 8.94
C VAL A 414 14.23 2.05 7.78
N TRP A 415 13.90 2.44 6.55
CA TRP A 415 14.80 2.27 5.40
C TRP A 415 16.14 2.97 5.62
N ARG A 416 16.12 4.29 5.91
CA ARG A 416 17.34 5.05 6.18
C ARG A 416 18.14 4.45 7.33
N GLY A 417 17.45 4.01 8.37
CA GLY A 417 18.09 3.40 9.54
C GLY A 417 18.88 2.13 9.22
N TYR A 418 18.32 1.22 8.41
CA TYR A 418 19.06 0.04 7.95
C TYR A 418 20.11 0.36 6.90
N TRP A 419 19.82 1.31 6.00
CA TRP A 419 20.77 1.77 4.98
C TRP A 419 22.08 2.23 5.63
N LEU A 420 22.00 3.16 6.59
CA LEU A 420 23.15 3.65 7.34
C LEU A 420 23.88 2.57 8.16
N LEU A 421 23.13 1.60 8.69
CA LEU A 421 23.73 0.47 9.41
C LEU A 421 24.55 -0.40 8.43
N TYR A 422 24.04 -0.61 7.23
CA TYR A 422 24.72 -1.37 6.21
C TYR A 422 25.92 -0.66 5.64
N ASP A 423 25.81 0.64 5.38
CA ASP A 423 26.96 1.49 5.07
C ASP A 423 28.05 1.31 6.13
N GLU A 424 27.76 1.45 7.42
CA GLU A 424 28.79 1.37 8.45
C GLU A 424 29.43 -0.02 8.61
N TYR A 425 28.66 -1.11 8.46
CA TYR A 425 29.08 -2.44 8.92
C TYR A 425 29.30 -3.50 7.82
N ILE A 426 28.91 -3.28 6.57
CA ILE A 426 29.00 -4.31 5.51
C ILE A 426 30.38 -4.39 4.85
N TYR A 427 31.27 -3.44 5.11
CA TYR A 427 32.65 -3.43 4.61
C TYR A 427 33.51 -4.56 5.20
N ILE A 428 33.32 -5.79 4.70
CA ILE A 428 33.99 -7.01 5.19
C ILE A 428 35.25 -7.35 4.35
N TYR A 429 35.26 -7.07 3.05
CA TYR A 429 36.38 -7.37 2.16
C TYR A 429 37.01 -6.10 1.59
N ASP A 430 38.33 -6.13 1.37
CA ASP A 430 39.09 -5.07 0.69
C ASP A 430 38.59 -4.82 -0.76
N ASP A 431 37.97 -5.83 -1.38
CA ASP A 431 37.35 -5.75 -2.71
C ASP A 431 35.85 -5.45 -2.61
N TYR A 432 35.49 -4.17 -2.56
CA TYR A 432 34.11 -3.69 -2.36
C TYR A 432 33.07 -4.28 -3.33
N TYR A 433 33.39 -4.37 -4.63
CA TYR A 433 32.46 -4.92 -5.62
C TYR A 433 32.10 -6.38 -5.37
N LYS A 434 33.04 -7.18 -4.82
CA LYS A 434 32.78 -8.58 -4.49
C LYS A 434 31.85 -8.69 -3.30
N THR A 435 32.08 -7.84 -2.28
CA THR A 435 31.22 -7.77 -1.08
C THR A 435 29.78 -7.50 -1.48
N TYR A 436 29.53 -6.43 -2.23
CA TYR A 436 28.19 -6.07 -2.65
C TYR A 436 27.56 -7.15 -3.55
N LEU A 437 28.30 -7.71 -4.52
CA LEU A 437 27.79 -8.78 -5.38
C LEU A 437 27.37 -10.03 -4.58
N VAL A 438 28.17 -10.43 -3.59
CA VAL A 438 27.86 -11.58 -2.75
C VAL A 438 26.59 -11.30 -1.94
N PHE A 439 26.49 -10.17 -1.25
CA PHE A 439 25.30 -9.84 -0.46
C PHE A 439 24.06 -9.63 -1.33
N TYR A 440 24.20 -9.08 -2.53
CA TYR A 440 23.13 -8.93 -3.50
C TYR A 440 22.54 -10.29 -3.92
N ILE A 441 23.40 -11.26 -4.25
CA ILE A 441 22.95 -12.61 -4.64
C ILE A 441 22.41 -13.36 -3.42
N VAL A 442 23.08 -13.31 -2.27
CA VAL A 442 22.69 -14.05 -1.06
C VAL A 442 21.37 -13.55 -0.50
N SER A 443 21.16 -12.23 -0.41
CA SER A 443 19.89 -11.64 0.04
C SER A 443 18.74 -12.04 -0.88
N PHE A 444 18.94 -11.98 -2.20
CA PHE A 444 17.93 -12.43 -3.17
C PHE A 444 17.61 -13.91 -3.04
N LEU A 445 18.62 -14.77 -2.94
CA LEU A 445 18.42 -16.22 -2.77
C LEU A 445 17.66 -16.52 -1.49
N PHE A 446 17.98 -15.83 -0.40
CA PHE A 446 17.26 -15.97 0.87
C PHE A 446 15.78 -15.60 0.73
N LEU A 447 15.47 -14.43 0.18
CA LEU A 447 14.09 -13.99 -0.07
C LEU A 447 13.36 -14.92 -1.05
N SER A 448 14.07 -15.44 -2.05
CA SER A 448 13.55 -16.38 -3.03
C SER A 448 13.17 -17.74 -2.41
N ILE A 449 14.01 -18.27 -1.51
CA ILE A 449 13.75 -19.50 -0.74
C ILE A 449 12.52 -19.31 0.15
N ILE A 450 12.42 -18.14 0.79
CA ILE A 450 11.30 -17.76 1.65
C ILE A 450 10.04 -17.42 0.82
N GLN A 451 10.15 -17.22 -0.50
CA GLN A 451 9.03 -16.89 -1.38
C GLN A 451 8.46 -15.47 -1.14
N THR A 452 9.35 -14.52 -0.83
CA THR A 452 9.04 -13.08 -0.69
C THR A 452 9.88 -12.20 -1.60
N ALA A 453 10.61 -12.77 -2.56
CA ALA A 453 11.48 -12.02 -3.46
C ALA A 453 10.71 -10.97 -4.28
N SER A 454 9.41 -11.16 -4.51
CA SER A 454 8.58 -10.18 -5.20
C SER A 454 8.44 -8.88 -4.42
N SER A 455 8.56 -8.90 -3.09
CA SER A 455 8.49 -7.69 -2.23
C SER A 455 9.59 -6.68 -2.53
N VAL A 456 10.65 -7.14 -3.20
CA VAL A 456 11.76 -6.32 -3.65
C VAL A 456 11.37 -5.42 -4.83
N ASN A 457 10.43 -5.88 -5.65
CA ASN A 457 9.85 -5.06 -6.71
C ASN A 457 8.90 -4.05 -6.07
N GLY A 458 8.91 -2.80 -6.55
CA GLY A 458 8.02 -1.73 -6.07
C GLY A 458 6.52 -2.08 -6.16
N PRO A 459 5.62 -1.14 -5.79
CA PRO A 459 4.29 -1.43 -5.28
C PRO A 459 3.57 -2.54 -6.04
N LEU A 460 3.43 -3.68 -5.36
CA LEU A 460 2.84 -4.88 -5.93
C LEU A 460 1.33 -4.80 -5.93
N SER A 461 0.72 -5.59 -6.83
CA SER A 461 -0.68 -5.94 -6.74
C SER A 461 -1.01 -6.42 -5.31
N ASN A 462 -2.09 -5.87 -4.74
CA ASN A 462 -2.61 -6.22 -3.42
C ASN A 462 -2.69 -7.74 -3.24
N MET A 463 -2.22 -8.20 -2.09
CA MET A 463 -2.51 -9.54 -1.61
C MET A 463 -3.87 -9.57 -0.95
N ASP A 464 -4.66 -10.62 -1.21
CA ASP A 464 -5.92 -10.82 -0.51
C ASP A 464 -5.66 -11.24 0.95
N ASP A 465 -6.19 -10.46 1.90
CA ASP A 465 -6.21 -10.81 3.33
C ASP A 465 -7.51 -11.54 3.68
N GLU A 466 -7.50 -12.87 3.56
CA GLU A 466 -8.67 -13.70 3.88
C GLU A 466 -9.09 -13.63 5.36
N ASN A 467 -8.19 -13.24 6.27
CA ASN A 467 -8.50 -13.16 7.69
C ASN A 467 -8.91 -11.75 8.13
N ASN A 468 -8.84 -10.75 7.24
CA ASN A 468 -9.07 -9.34 7.54
C ASN A 468 -8.29 -8.86 8.78
N PHE A 469 -7.08 -9.36 8.97
CA PHE A 469 -6.18 -8.93 10.05
C PHE A 469 -5.66 -7.51 9.81
N PHE A 470 -5.36 -7.19 8.56
CA PHE A 470 -4.71 -5.95 8.16
C PHE A 470 -5.45 -5.37 6.95
N PRO A 471 -6.63 -4.75 7.17
CA PRO A 471 -7.47 -4.25 6.10
C PRO A 471 -6.81 -3.13 5.28
N LEU A 472 -5.86 -2.40 5.88
CA LEU A 472 -5.21 -1.25 5.25
C LEU A 472 -3.82 -1.57 4.67
N TYR A 473 -3.07 -2.49 5.25
CA TYR A 473 -1.78 -2.88 4.68
C TYR A 473 -1.74 -4.39 4.72
N PRO A 474 -2.12 -5.10 3.64
CA PRO A 474 -2.28 -6.54 3.67
C PRO A 474 -0.94 -7.18 4.01
N HIS A 475 -0.83 -7.64 5.25
CA HIS A 475 0.39 -8.17 5.83
C HIS A 475 0.14 -9.61 6.20
N CYS A 476 -0.05 -10.44 5.17
CA CYS A 476 -0.60 -11.79 5.30
C CYS A 476 0.30 -12.87 4.74
N TYR A 477 1.58 -12.56 4.54
CA TYR A 477 2.59 -13.45 4.01
C TYR A 477 2.66 -14.80 4.77
N LEU A 478 2.79 -14.78 6.11
CA LEU A 478 2.88 -16.01 6.90
C LEU A 478 1.59 -16.81 6.84
N SER A 479 0.44 -16.12 6.86
CA SER A 479 -0.87 -16.76 6.75
C SER A 479 -0.96 -17.59 5.46
N ILE A 480 -0.47 -17.03 4.35
CA ILE A 480 -0.52 -17.62 3.02
C ILE A 480 0.47 -18.79 2.91
N VAL A 481 1.69 -18.63 3.44
CA VAL A 481 2.69 -19.70 3.46
C VAL A 481 2.19 -20.90 4.27
N GLN A 482 1.68 -20.65 5.48
CA GLN A 482 1.14 -21.71 6.34
C GLN A 482 0.00 -22.46 5.64
N ARG A 483 -0.89 -21.73 4.96
CA ARG A 483 -2.01 -22.31 4.21
C ARG A 483 -1.52 -23.20 3.07
N LYS A 484 -0.60 -22.71 2.22
CA LYS A 484 -0.06 -23.50 1.11
C LYS A 484 0.67 -24.75 1.59
N PHE A 485 1.42 -24.64 2.69
CA PHE A 485 2.07 -25.80 3.29
C PHE A 485 1.06 -26.84 3.79
N SER A 486 -0.04 -26.38 4.38
CA SER A 486 -1.14 -27.25 4.84
C SER A 486 -1.85 -27.95 3.67
N GLN A 487 -2.08 -27.24 2.55
CA GLN A 487 -2.67 -27.81 1.33
C GLN A 487 -1.75 -28.88 0.71
N LEU A 488 -0.44 -28.64 0.66
CA LEU A 488 0.54 -29.61 0.16
C LEU A 488 0.57 -30.88 1.02
N LYS A 489 0.51 -30.73 2.35
CA LYS A 489 0.46 -31.87 3.26
C LYS A 489 -0.80 -32.71 3.05
N PHE A 490 -1.97 -32.06 2.97
CA PHE A 490 -3.24 -32.74 2.71
C PHE A 490 -3.25 -33.48 1.37
N PHE A 491 -2.68 -32.88 0.31
CA PHE A 491 -2.58 -33.52 -0.99
C PHE A 491 -1.69 -34.77 -0.96
N LYS A 492 -0.58 -34.72 -0.22
CA LYS A 492 0.31 -35.87 -0.03
C LYS A 492 -0.36 -37.01 0.74
N GLU A 493 -1.13 -36.68 1.78
CA GLU A 493 -1.91 -37.67 2.55
C GLU A 493 -2.97 -38.34 1.66
N LYS A 494 -3.66 -37.56 0.83
CA LYS A 494 -4.65 -38.11 -0.11
C LYS A 494 -4.05 -39.06 -1.16
N ILE A 495 -2.87 -38.74 -1.70
CA ILE A 495 -2.16 -39.64 -2.62
C ILE A 495 -1.78 -40.94 -1.92
N GLN A 496 -1.27 -40.87 -0.68
CA GLN A 496 -0.92 -42.07 0.09
C GLN A 496 -2.12 -42.96 0.40
N GLU A 497 -3.30 -42.38 0.64
CA GLU A 497 -4.55 -43.12 0.84
C GLU A 497 -5.09 -43.77 -0.45
N GLU A 498 -4.86 -43.15 -1.61
CA GLU A 498 -5.22 -43.72 -2.91
C GLU A 498 -4.28 -44.88 -3.29
N ASP A 499 -2.97 -44.73 -3.01
CA ASP A 499 -1.96 -45.77 -3.27
C ASP A 499 -2.11 -47.00 -2.34
N THR A 500 -2.69 -46.86 -1.14
CA THR A 500 -2.94 -47.99 -0.22
C THR A 500 -4.25 -48.73 -0.51
N LYS A 501 -5.11 -48.20 -1.38
CA LYS A 501 -6.39 -48.83 -1.78
C LYS A 501 -6.29 -49.59 -3.11
N LEU A 502 -5.20 -49.42 -3.86
CA LEU A 502 -4.82 -50.18 -5.06
C LEU A 502 -3.95 -51.37 -4.68
#